data_AF-A0A8H6S7N9-F1
#
_entry.id   AF-A0A8H6S7N9-F1
#
_cell.length_a   1.000
_cell.length_b   1.000
_cell.length_c   1.000
_cell.angle_alpha   90.00
_cell.angle_beta   90.00
_cell.angle_gamma   90.00
#
_symmetry.space_group_name_H-M   'P 1'
#
loop_
_entity.id
_entity.type
_entity.pdbx_description
1 polymer ?
#
loop_
_entity_poly.entity_id
_entity_poly.type
_entity_poly.pdbx_seq_one_letter_code
_entity_poly.pdbx_strand_id
1 'polypeptide(L)'
;MANLANMTFVADFDLLREGRINIRDQPWAQPGGPAQQAMDLQLKRSDEEINRLHNEIQRFWTWMYDESQFLERYEAHLSQVDNNPSLAYHVYLQRIEREHFDEVHRRRLRKLIGHGLPPSAVQLGVSVDCTQHAPPVTRPACQPPPPTAEEDLDGEDGLQDTGPPTCLAHKTL
;
A
#
# COMPACT_ATOMS: atom_id res chain seq x y z
N MET A 1 -27.24 -9.31 20.90
CA MET A 1 -26.99 -10.72 20.55
C MET A 1 -27.95 -11.11 19.46
N ALA A 2 -27.46 -11.33 18.23
CA ALA A 2 -28.31 -11.83 17.16
C ALA A 2 -28.78 -13.25 17.56
N ASN A 3 -30.07 -13.41 17.80
CA ASN A 3 -30.65 -14.71 18.12
C ASN A 3 -30.56 -15.58 16.87
N LEU A 4 -29.72 -16.63 16.90
CA LEU A 4 -29.70 -17.72 15.92
C LEU A 4 -31.07 -18.43 15.75
N ALA A 5 -32.04 -18.10 16.60
CA ALA A 5 -33.39 -18.65 16.61
C ALA A 5 -34.20 -18.44 15.31
N ASN A 6 -33.79 -17.53 14.42
CA ASN A 6 -34.48 -17.26 13.15
C ASN A 6 -33.75 -17.82 11.91
N MET A 7 -32.70 -18.63 12.07
CA MET A 7 -32.01 -19.24 10.94
C MET A 7 -32.76 -20.49 10.48
N THR A 8 -33.29 -20.47 9.25
CA THR A 8 -33.92 -21.62 8.62
C THR A 8 -32.86 -22.66 8.31
N PHE A 9 -32.89 -23.76 9.02
CA PHE A 9 -31.90 -24.80 8.85
C PHE A 9 -32.35 -25.81 7.79
N VAL A 10 -31.42 -26.55 7.19
CA VAL A 10 -31.74 -27.49 6.09
C VAL A 10 -32.72 -28.57 6.57
N ALA A 11 -32.66 -29.00 7.84
CA ALA A 11 -33.68 -29.89 8.40
C ALA A 11 -35.07 -29.26 8.54
N ASP A 12 -35.24 -27.95 8.46
CA ASP A 12 -36.56 -27.31 8.61
C ASP A 12 -37.38 -27.34 7.30
N PHE A 13 -36.76 -27.69 6.17
CA PHE A 13 -37.44 -27.72 4.86
C PHE A 13 -38.15 -29.05 4.60
N ASP A 14 -39.48 -29.05 4.69
CA ASP A 14 -40.31 -30.27 4.48
C ASP A 14 -40.20 -30.84 3.06
N LEU A 15 -39.83 -29.99 2.10
CA LEU A 15 -39.57 -30.38 0.72
C LEU A 15 -38.42 -31.40 0.58
N LEU A 16 -37.48 -31.42 1.54
CA LEU A 16 -36.31 -32.32 1.51
C LEU A 16 -36.60 -33.70 2.11
N ARG A 17 -37.84 -33.97 2.53
CA ARG A 17 -38.28 -35.27 3.05
C ARG A 17 -38.43 -36.32 1.93
N GLU A 18 -38.83 -35.89 0.73
CA GLU A 18 -39.31 -36.77 -0.35
C GLU A 18 -38.17 -37.27 -1.28
N GLY A 19 -37.04 -37.72 -0.69
CA GLY A 19 -35.85 -38.19 -1.43
C GLY A 19 -35.42 -39.62 -1.08
N ARG A 20 -34.56 -40.23 -1.92
CA ARG A 20 -33.97 -41.57 -1.66
C ARG A 20 -33.07 -41.61 -0.43
N ILE A 21 -32.53 -40.45 -0.03
CA ILE A 21 -31.73 -40.26 1.17
C ILE A 21 -32.38 -39.10 1.91
N ASN A 22 -32.75 -39.32 3.17
CA ASN A 22 -33.26 -38.23 4.01
C ASN A 22 -32.09 -37.29 4.34
N ILE A 23 -32.07 -36.14 3.68
CA ILE A 23 -31.01 -35.13 3.87
C ILE A 23 -31.06 -34.57 5.28
N ARG A 24 -32.25 -34.51 5.91
CA ARG A 24 -32.44 -34.00 7.26
C ARG A 24 -31.68 -34.83 8.30
N ASP A 25 -31.60 -36.14 8.12
CA ASP A 25 -30.96 -37.04 9.08
C ASP A 25 -29.43 -36.99 9.01
N GLN A 26 -28.86 -36.26 8.06
CA GLN A 26 -27.42 -36.11 7.97
C GLN A 26 -26.88 -35.26 9.12
N PRO A 27 -25.71 -35.60 9.71
CA PRO A 27 -25.18 -34.90 10.87
C PRO A 27 -24.86 -33.43 10.61
N TRP A 28 -24.53 -33.06 9.37
CA TRP A 28 -24.36 -31.67 8.93
C TRP A 28 -25.69 -30.95 8.68
N ALA A 29 -26.79 -31.67 8.61
CA ALA A 29 -28.14 -31.16 8.42
C ALA A 29 -28.99 -31.34 9.68
N GLN A 30 -28.40 -31.47 10.88
CA GLN A 30 -29.08 -31.38 12.19
C GLN A 30 -28.72 -30.09 12.97
N PRO A 31 -29.70 -29.39 13.60
CA PRO A 31 -29.39 -28.27 14.48
C PRO A 31 -28.66 -28.82 15.71
N GLY A 32 -27.47 -28.29 15.99
CA GLY A 32 -26.54 -28.78 17.01
C GLY A 32 -25.33 -29.54 16.43
N GLY A 33 -25.34 -29.86 15.13
CA GLY A 33 -24.25 -30.55 14.45
C GLY A 33 -23.12 -29.64 13.95
N PRO A 34 -22.17 -30.17 13.15
CA PRO A 34 -21.05 -29.42 12.58
C PRO A 34 -21.45 -28.18 11.77
N ALA A 35 -22.65 -28.18 11.17
CA ALA A 35 -23.14 -27.02 10.45
C ALA A 35 -23.49 -25.84 11.37
N GLN A 36 -24.10 -26.08 12.52
CA GLN A 36 -24.32 -24.99 13.49
C GLN A 36 -22.99 -24.42 13.99
N GLN A 37 -22.02 -25.30 14.29
CA GLN A 37 -20.68 -24.87 14.68
C GLN A 37 -19.99 -24.04 13.59
N ALA A 38 -20.13 -24.43 12.32
CA ALA A 38 -19.60 -23.65 11.19
C ALA A 38 -20.27 -22.26 11.09
N MET A 39 -21.59 -22.16 11.28
CA MET A 39 -22.30 -20.88 11.28
C MET A 39 -21.88 -20.00 12.46
N ASP A 40 -21.74 -20.56 13.66
CA ASP A 40 -21.27 -19.82 14.83
C ASP A 40 -19.86 -19.25 14.61
N LEU A 41 -18.98 -20.01 13.94
CA LEU A 41 -17.66 -19.53 13.54
C LEU A 41 -17.73 -18.44 12.47
N GLN A 42 -18.65 -18.54 11.50
CA GLN A 42 -18.87 -17.48 10.51
C GLN A 42 -19.37 -16.19 11.16
N LEU A 43 -20.27 -16.28 12.14
CA LEU A 43 -20.77 -15.12 12.87
C LEU A 43 -19.64 -14.47 13.68
N LYS A 44 -18.85 -15.27 14.41
CA LYS A 44 -17.68 -14.78 15.14
C LYS A 44 -16.66 -14.09 14.22
N ARG A 45 -16.36 -14.70 13.07
CA ARG A 45 -15.47 -14.10 12.05
C ARG A 45 -16.06 -12.82 11.47
N SER A 46 -17.38 -12.75 11.30
CA SER A 46 -18.04 -11.54 10.82
C SER A 46 -17.87 -10.40 11.83
N ASP A 47 -18.04 -10.66 13.12
CA ASP A 47 -17.82 -9.67 14.18
C ASP A 47 -16.34 -9.22 14.24
N GLU A 48 -15.39 -10.16 14.11
CA GLU A 48 -13.96 -9.85 14.02
C GLU A 48 -13.63 -8.97 12.81
N GLU A 49 -14.17 -9.31 11.64
CA GLU A 49 -13.92 -8.57 10.41
C GLU A 49 -14.54 -7.16 10.47
N ILE A 50 -15.72 -6.99 11.07
CA ILE A 50 -16.30 -5.66 11.32
C ILE A 50 -15.34 -4.81 12.16
N ASN A 51 -14.80 -5.37 13.25
CA ASN A 51 -13.85 -4.66 14.10
C ASN A 51 -12.54 -4.33 13.38
N ARG A 52 -12.05 -5.24 12.53
CA ARG A 52 -10.87 -5.01 11.70
C ARG A 52 -11.11 -3.89 10.69
N LEU A 53 -12.23 -3.93 9.98
CA LEU A 53 -12.61 -2.91 9.00
C LEU A 53 -12.75 -1.54 9.64
N HIS A 54 -13.25 -1.42 10.87
CA HIS A 54 -13.25 -0.15 11.59
C HIS A 54 -11.86 0.45 11.76
N ASN A 55 -10.88 -0.38 12.14
CA ASN A 55 -9.48 0.05 12.27
C ASN A 55 -8.87 0.41 10.92
N GLU A 56 -9.16 -0.36 9.87
CA GLU A 56 -8.66 -0.10 8.52
C GLU A 56 -9.25 1.20 7.94
N ILE A 57 -10.54 1.48 8.17
CA ILE A 57 -11.17 2.75 7.78
C ILE A 57 -10.48 3.93 8.46
N GLN A 58 -10.22 3.83 9.77
CA GLN A 58 -9.55 4.90 10.50
C GLN A 58 -8.12 5.14 9.99
N ARG A 59 -7.38 4.05 9.71
CA ARG A 59 -6.03 4.13 9.11
C ARG A 59 -6.08 4.75 7.73
N PHE A 60 -7.01 4.33 6.88
CA PHE A 60 -7.18 4.86 5.54
C PHE A 60 -7.57 6.35 5.57
N TRP A 61 -8.45 6.74 6.49
CA TRP A 61 -8.79 8.14 6.73
C TRP A 61 -7.55 8.95 7.10
N THR A 62 -6.79 8.48 8.09
CA THR A 62 -5.57 9.16 8.55
C THR A 62 -4.53 9.26 7.42
N TRP A 63 -4.34 8.18 6.67
CA TRP A 63 -3.43 8.15 5.52
C TRP A 63 -3.78 9.19 4.46
N MET A 64 -5.05 9.38 4.09
CA MET A 64 -5.44 10.42 3.12
C MET A 64 -5.07 11.83 3.60
N TYR A 65 -5.23 12.13 4.89
CA TYR A 65 -4.87 13.44 5.45
C TYR A 65 -3.35 13.62 5.51
N ASP A 66 -2.63 12.61 5.96
CA ASP A 66 -1.17 12.67 6.08
C ASP A 66 -0.51 12.79 4.71
N GLU A 67 -1.00 12.07 3.70
CA GLU A 67 -0.51 12.14 2.32
C GLU A 67 -0.76 13.53 1.71
N SER A 68 -1.97 14.10 1.87
CA SER A 68 -2.29 15.45 1.41
C SER A 68 -1.36 16.50 2.03
N GLN A 69 -1.15 16.43 3.35
CA GLN A 69 -0.25 17.31 4.10
C GLN A 69 1.21 17.13 3.68
N PHE A 70 1.63 15.89 3.42
CA PHE A 70 2.97 15.58 2.94
C PHE A 70 3.23 16.20 1.57
N LEU A 71 2.32 16.03 0.61
CA LEU A 71 2.47 16.58 -0.74
C LEU A 71 2.50 18.12 -0.74
N GLU A 72 1.68 18.78 0.09
CA GLU A 72 1.73 20.24 0.29
C GLU A 72 3.10 20.70 0.80
N ARG A 73 3.63 20.05 1.83
CA ARG A 73 4.95 20.38 2.39
C ARG A 73 6.07 20.10 1.40
N TYR A 74 5.97 19.01 0.65
CA TYR A 74 6.97 18.61 -0.33
C TYR A 74 7.02 19.59 -1.52
N GLU A 75 5.86 20.03 -2.02
CA GLU A 75 5.76 21.09 -3.03
C GLU A 75 6.42 22.40 -2.54
N ALA A 76 6.10 22.82 -1.30
CA ALA A 76 6.69 24.02 -0.71
C ALA A 76 8.22 23.88 -0.55
N HIS A 77 8.72 22.70 -0.16
CA HIS A 77 10.15 22.44 -0.06
C HIS A 77 10.84 22.52 -1.43
N LEU A 78 10.29 21.87 -2.45
CA LEU A 78 10.88 21.87 -3.79
C LEU A 78 10.95 23.27 -4.42
N SER A 79 9.92 24.09 -4.18
CA SER A 79 9.87 25.46 -4.70
C SER A 79 10.79 26.41 -3.94
N GLN A 80 10.90 26.28 -2.61
CA GLN A 80 11.62 27.24 -1.77
C GLN A 80 13.08 26.85 -1.46
N VAL A 81 13.33 25.57 -1.20
CA VAL A 81 14.65 25.07 -0.75
C VAL A 81 15.49 24.62 -1.93
N ASP A 82 14.93 23.74 -2.77
CA ASP A 82 15.68 23.15 -3.89
C ASP A 82 15.66 24.04 -5.15
N ASN A 83 14.88 25.12 -5.14
CA ASN A 83 14.69 26.06 -6.25
C ASN A 83 14.34 25.35 -7.59
N ASN A 84 13.52 24.30 -7.51
CA ASN A 84 13.13 23.46 -8.64
C ASN A 84 11.62 23.60 -8.94
N PRO A 85 11.19 24.71 -9.57
CA PRO A 85 9.76 25.00 -9.77
C PRO A 85 9.07 24.03 -10.74
N SER A 86 9.80 23.45 -11.70
CA SER A 86 9.22 22.46 -12.63
C SER A 86 8.78 21.20 -11.91
N LEU A 87 9.61 20.66 -11.02
CA LEU A 87 9.28 19.47 -10.24
C LEU A 87 8.18 19.76 -9.22
N ALA A 88 8.21 20.93 -8.58
CA ALA A 88 7.13 21.38 -7.69
C ALA A 88 5.78 21.42 -8.43
N TYR A 89 5.75 21.94 -9.67
CA TYR A 89 4.53 21.96 -10.48
C TYR A 89 4.01 20.55 -10.82
N HIS A 90 4.89 19.59 -11.10
CA HIS A 90 4.47 18.20 -11.32
C HIS A 90 3.87 17.56 -10.05
N VAL A 91 4.46 17.82 -8.88
CA VAL A 91 3.92 17.37 -7.58
C VAL A 91 2.54 18.00 -7.33
N TYR A 92 2.38 19.29 -7.63
CA TYR A 92 1.09 19.99 -7.55
C TYR A 92 0.01 19.32 -8.41
N LEU A 93 0.31 19.02 -9.69
CA LEU A 93 -0.64 18.34 -10.57
C LEU A 93 -1.06 16.97 -10.00
N GLN A 94 -0.09 16.19 -9.52
CA GLN A 94 -0.37 14.89 -8.90
C GLN A 94 -1.21 15.03 -7.63
N ARG A 95 -1.00 16.08 -6.82
CA ARG A 95 -1.78 16.35 -5.62
C ARG A 95 -3.25 16.62 -5.98
N ILE A 96 -3.52 17.47 -6.97
CA ILE A 96 -4.90 17.78 -7.39
C ILE A 96 -5.65 16.53 -7.85
N GLU A 97 -5.00 15.71 -8.68
CA GLU A 97 -5.61 14.46 -9.15
C GLU A 97 -5.99 13.55 -7.98
N ARG A 98 -5.10 13.39 -7.00
CA ARG A 98 -5.35 12.60 -5.79
C ARG A 98 -6.44 13.18 -4.92
N GLU A 99 -6.45 14.49 -4.69
CA GLU A 99 -7.47 15.19 -3.90
C GLU A 99 -8.89 14.91 -4.43
N HIS A 100 -9.04 14.75 -5.76
CA HIS A 100 -10.32 14.38 -6.36
C HIS A 100 -10.79 12.99 -5.92
N PHE A 101 -9.91 11.99 -5.97
CA PHE A 101 -10.21 10.63 -5.48
C PHE A 101 -10.47 10.64 -3.98
N ASP A 102 -9.63 11.33 -3.20
CA ASP A 102 -9.77 11.43 -1.76
C ASP A 102 -11.08 12.10 -1.36
N GLU A 103 -11.55 13.13 -2.08
CA GLU A 103 -12.86 13.73 -1.80
C GLU A 103 -14.01 12.74 -2.07
N VAL A 104 -13.91 11.92 -3.11
CA VAL A 104 -14.90 10.86 -3.37
C VAL A 104 -14.89 9.84 -2.23
N HIS A 105 -13.72 9.39 -1.80
CA HIS A 105 -13.58 8.46 -0.68
C HIS A 105 -14.10 9.04 0.63
N ARG A 106 -13.72 10.29 0.95
CA ARG A 106 -14.20 10.99 2.15
C ARG A 106 -15.73 11.12 2.13
N ARG A 107 -16.32 11.47 0.99
CA ARG A 107 -17.79 11.54 0.85
C ARG A 107 -18.46 10.19 1.07
N ARG A 108 -17.90 9.10 0.54
CA ARG A 108 -18.43 7.74 0.74
C ARG A 108 -18.33 7.31 2.21
N LEU A 109 -17.20 7.55 2.86
CA LEU A 109 -17.01 7.25 4.29
C LEU A 109 -18.00 8.04 5.15
N ARG A 110 -18.21 9.33 4.88
CA ARG A 110 -19.23 10.14 5.57
C ARG A 110 -20.65 9.57 5.38
N LYS A 111 -20.99 9.04 4.20
CA LYS A 111 -22.28 8.38 3.97
C LYS A 111 -22.44 7.10 4.82
N LEU A 112 -21.37 6.33 4.98
CA LEU A 112 -21.41 5.11 5.80
C LEU A 112 -21.68 5.40 7.28
N ILE A 113 -21.33 6.58 7.78
CA ILE A 113 -21.72 7.03 9.14
C ILE A 113 -23.25 7.01 9.28
N GLY A 114 -23.98 7.45 8.27
CA GLY A 114 -25.45 7.40 8.25
C GLY A 114 -26.04 5.99 8.19
N HIS A 115 -25.23 4.97 7.89
CA HIS A 115 -25.63 3.57 7.77
C HIS A 115 -25.12 2.69 8.92
N GLY A 116 -24.63 3.28 10.01
CA GLY A 116 -24.22 2.55 11.22
C GLY A 116 -22.71 2.43 11.44
N LEU A 117 -21.88 3.05 10.61
CA LEU A 117 -20.46 3.22 10.91
C LEU A 117 -20.30 4.21 12.08
N PRO A 118 -19.52 3.91 13.13
CA PRO A 118 -19.35 4.84 14.23
C PRO A 118 -18.60 6.10 13.76
N PRO A 119 -18.99 7.31 14.21
CA PRO A 119 -18.29 8.55 13.85
C PRO A 119 -16.81 8.56 14.22
N SER A 120 -16.42 7.81 15.26
CA SER A 120 -15.03 7.65 15.69
C SER A 120 -14.15 6.96 14.64
N ALA A 121 -14.72 6.16 13.72
CA ALA A 121 -13.96 5.56 12.62
C ALA A 121 -13.43 6.61 11.63
N VAL A 122 -13.98 7.82 11.65
CA VAL A 122 -13.61 8.95 10.77
C VAL A 122 -12.89 10.05 11.57
N GLN A 123 -12.44 9.73 12.79
CA GLN A 123 -11.60 10.61 13.59
C GLN A 123 -10.14 10.48 13.14
N LEU A 124 -9.45 11.62 12.98
CA LEU A 124 -8.04 11.63 12.61
C LEU A 124 -7.21 10.94 13.70
N GLY A 125 -6.47 9.91 13.31
CA GLY A 125 -5.54 9.20 14.18
C GLY A 125 -4.13 9.78 14.09
N VAL A 126 -3.18 9.05 14.70
CA VAL A 126 -1.75 9.29 14.53
C VAL A 126 -1.19 8.13 13.71
N SER A 127 -0.50 8.42 12.61
CA SER A 127 0.15 7.35 11.84
C SER A 127 1.24 6.67 12.68
N VAL A 128 1.19 5.35 12.72
CA VAL A 128 2.22 4.51 13.39
C VAL A 128 3.48 4.43 12.53
N ASP A 129 3.32 4.48 11.20
CA ASP A 129 4.43 4.48 10.25
C ASP A 129 4.48 5.85 9.55
N CYS A 130 5.42 6.69 9.98
CA CYS A 130 5.67 7.99 9.39
C CYS A 130 6.78 7.99 8.35
N THR A 131 7.33 6.83 7.98
CA THR A 131 8.45 6.74 7.03
C THR A 131 8.08 7.27 5.64
N GLN A 132 6.83 7.05 5.22
CA GLN A 132 6.32 7.52 3.93
C GLN A 132 6.01 9.02 3.91
N HIS A 133 5.57 9.58 5.04
CA HIS A 133 5.24 11.00 5.19
C HIS A 133 6.34 11.78 5.91
N ALA A 134 7.58 11.26 5.88
CA ALA A 134 8.72 11.88 6.52
C ALA A 134 8.95 13.27 5.94
N PRO A 135 9.42 14.25 6.74
CA PRO A 135 9.72 15.57 6.21
C PRO A 135 10.77 15.47 5.10
N PRO A 136 10.69 16.33 4.06
CA PRO A 136 11.69 16.37 3.01
C PRO A 136 13.07 16.58 3.61
N VAL A 137 13.97 15.64 3.35
CA VAL A 137 15.37 15.73 3.76
C VAL A 137 16.14 16.47 2.68
N THR A 138 16.70 17.62 3.02
CA THR A 138 17.63 18.34 2.14
C THR A 138 18.86 17.46 1.96
N ARG A 139 19.06 16.91 0.75
CA ARG A 139 20.30 16.22 0.43
C ARG A 139 21.38 17.27 0.23
N PRO A 140 22.52 17.22 0.95
CA PRO A 140 23.62 18.12 0.66
C PRO A 140 24.03 17.93 -0.80
N ALA A 141 24.25 19.06 -1.50
CA ALA A 141 24.65 19.05 -2.90
C ALA A 141 25.83 18.09 -3.08
N CYS A 142 25.73 17.21 -4.08
CA CYS A 142 26.82 16.32 -4.47
C CYS A 142 28.03 17.20 -4.79
N GLN A 143 29.02 17.22 -3.90
CA GLN A 143 30.23 18.00 -4.14
C GLN A 143 30.87 17.45 -5.43
N PRO A 144 31.22 18.32 -6.40
CA PRO A 144 31.96 17.86 -7.56
C PRO A 144 33.26 17.18 -7.07
N PRO A 145 33.68 16.06 -7.67
CA PRO A 145 34.96 15.45 -7.33
C PRO A 145 36.06 16.51 -7.49
N PRO A 146 37.06 16.53 -6.60
CA PRO A 146 38.17 17.48 -6.71
C PRO A 146 38.82 17.34 -8.09
N PRO A 147 39.25 18.45 -8.72
CA PRO A 147 39.90 18.39 -10.02
C PRO A 147 41.12 17.49 -9.90
N THR A 148 41.14 16.39 -10.65
CA THR A 148 42.36 15.64 -10.93
C THR A 148 43.32 16.60 -11.61
N ALA A 149 44.42 16.92 -10.93
CA ALA A 149 45.53 17.60 -11.56
C ALA A 149 45.97 16.75 -12.75
N GLU A 150 45.86 17.30 -13.96
CA GLU A 150 46.54 16.75 -15.11
C GLU A 150 48.05 16.91 -14.82
N GLU A 151 48.71 15.81 -14.51
CA GLU A 151 50.17 15.77 -14.44
C GLU A 151 50.69 15.82 -15.88
N ASP A 152 51.01 17.02 -16.34
CA ASP A 152 51.87 17.25 -17.50
C ASP A 152 53.26 16.66 -17.18
N LEU A 153 53.50 15.42 -17.62
CA LEU A 153 54.83 14.82 -17.62
C LEU A 153 55.42 14.91 -19.03
N ASP A 154 56.05 16.05 -19.31
CA ASP A 154 57.00 16.22 -20.40
C ASP A 154 58.23 15.32 -20.13
N GLY A 155 58.29 14.18 -20.80
CA GLY A 155 59.44 13.27 -20.79
C GLY A 155 60.14 13.25 -22.14
N GLU A 156 61.29 13.92 -22.22
CA GLU A 156 62.14 13.98 -23.41
C GLU A 156 62.72 12.62 -23.83
N ASP A 157 62.91 12.51 -25.15
CA ASP A 157 63.39 11.37 -25.92
C ASP A 157 64.80 10.89 -25.54
N GLY A 158 64.93 9.56 -25.36
CA GLY A 158 66.18 8.83 -25.22
C GLY A 158 66.18 7.56 -26.08
N LEU A 159 66.61 7.73 -27.33
CA LEU A 159 66.86 6.73 -28.38
C LEU A 159 67.58 5.45 -27.91
N GLN A 160 66.98 4.27 -28.17
CA GLN A 160 67.69 3.12 -28.75
C GLN A 160 66.76 2.05 -29.34
N ASP A 161 66.99 1.84 -30.64
CA ASP A 161 66.43 0.88 -31.59
C ASP A 161 66.94 -0.55 -31.33
N THR A 162 66.07 -1.57 -31.41
CA THR A 162 66.33 -2.81 -32.17
C THR A 162 65.04 -3.63 -32.42
N GLY A 163 64.58 -3.67 -33.68
CA GLY A 163 64.13 -4.92 -34.35
C GLY A 163 62.61 -5.23 -34.46
N PRO A 164 62.06 -5.47 -35.69
CA PRO A 164 60.67 -5.88 -35.92
C PRO A 164 60.56 -7.40 -36.29
N PRO A 165 59.41 -7.92 -36.77
CA PRO A 165 58.06 -7.98 -36.20
C PRO A 165 57.55 -9.45 -36.22
N THR A 166 56.52 -9.83 -35.45
CA THR A 166 55.64 -10.93 -35.91
C THR A 166 54.24 -10.89 -35.29
N CYS A 167 53.25 -10.66 -36.17
CA CYS A 167 51.86 -11.02 -35.94
C CYS A 167 51.70 -12.54 -36.10
N LEU A 168 51.12 -13.24 -35.12
CA LEU A 168 50.40 -14.48 -35.40
C LEU A 168 49.18 -14.60 -34.49
N ALA A 169 48.02 -14.60 -35.14
CA ALA A 169 46.76 -15.07 -34.64
C ALA A 169 46.88 -16.53 -34.16
N HIS A 170 46.08 -16.96 -33.18
CA HIS A 170 45.34 -18.23 -33.29
C HIS A 170 44.13 -18.25 -32.35
N LYS A 171 42.99 -18.54 -32.98
CA LYS A 171 41.72 -18.98 -32.38
C LYS A 171 41.84 -20.37 -31.77
N THR A 172 40.80 -20.73 -31.00
CA THR A 172 40.30 -22.08 -30.63
C THR A 172 41.14 -22.84 -29.59
N LEU A 173 40.56 -23.51 -28.58
CA LEU A 173 39.27 -24.20 -28.48
C LEU A 173 38.40 -23.71 -27.30
#